data_AF-A0A1Z4N390-F1
#
_entry.id   AF-A0A1Z4N390-F1
#
_cell.length_a   1.000
_cell.length_b   1.000
_cell.length_c   1.000
_cell.angle_alpha   90.00
_cell.angle_beta   90.00
_cell.angle_gamma   90.00
#
_symmetry.space_group_name_H-M   'P 1'
#
loop_
_entity.id
_entity.type
_entity.pdbx_description
1 polymer ?
#
loop_
_entity_poly.entity_id
_entity_poly.type
_entity_poly.pdbx_seq_one_letter_code
_entity_poly.pdbx_strand_id
1 'polypeptide(L)' 'MTIAEVISIVRKLSPSEKLKLIRILLKDLDTVEDISPLEPFKTYDLPTLYNSFGAGTVLMKALQKKDSRN' A
#
# COMPACT_ATOMS: atom_id res chain seq x y z
N MET A 1 22.94 -17.56 13.88
CA MET A 1 23.18 -16.34 13.08
C MET A 1 22.95 -15.15 13.99
N THR A 2 23.95 -14.30 14.20
CA THR A 2 23.87 -13.12 15.08
C THR A 2 23.50 -11.87 14.28
N ILE A 3 22.98 -10.84 14.95
CA ILE A 3 22.66 -9.55 14.30
C ILE A 3 23.92 -8.92 13.68
N ALA A 4 25.08 -9.10 14.31
CA ALA A 4 26.36 -8.63 13.78
C ALA A 4 26.72 -9.29 12.43
N GLU A 5 26.47 -10.60 12.30
CA GLU A 5 26.68 -11.34 11.05
C GLU A 5 25.72 -10.87 9.95
N VAL A 6 24.44 -10.64 10.29
CA VAL A 6 23.43 -10.13 9.34
C VAL A 6 23.82 -8.75 8.83
N ILE A 7 24.24 -7.82 9.71
CA ILE A 7 24.67 -6.46 9.31
C ILE A 7 25.87 -6.54 8.35
N SER A 8 26.83 -7.42 8.62
CA SER A 8 27.99 -7.63 7.76
C SER A 8 27.59 -8.08 6.36
N ILE A 9 26.61 -8.99 6.24
CA ILE A 9 26.08 -9.47 4.97
C ILE A 9 25.32 -8.35 4.24
N VAL A 10 24.46 -7.62 4.95
CA VAL A 10 23.68 -6.50 4.38
C VAL A 10 24.59 -5.40 3.82
N ARG A 11 25.74 -5.14 4.44
CA ARG A 11 26.72 -4.16 3.93
C ARG A 11 27.27 -4.54 2.55
N LYS A 12 27.43 -5.84 2.26
CA LYS A 12 27.95 -6.37 0.99
C LYS A 12 26.93 -6.37 -0.15
N LEU A 13 25.64 -6.17 0.14
CA LEU A 13 24.59 -6.09 -0.86
C LEU A 13 24.77 -4.88 -1.79
N SER A 14 24.39 -5.05 -3.04
CA SER A 14 24.31 -3.94 -4.00
C SER A 14 23.24 -2.91 -3.59
N PRO A 15 23.30 -1.67 -4.08
CA PRO A 15 22.32 -0.63 -3.75
C PRO A 15 20.87 -1.05 -4.03
N SER A 16 20.62 -1.79 -5.12
CA SER A 16 19.28 -2.26 -5.50
C SER A 16 18.75 -3.35 -4.56
N GLU A 17 19.61 -4.24 -4.09
CA GLU A 17 19.27 -5.28 -3.13
C GLU A 17 19.01 -4.71 -1.73
N LYS A 18 19.77 -3.68 -1.32
CA LYS A 18 19.52 -2.94 -0.07
C LYS A 18 18.14 -2.30 -0.06
N LEU A 19 17.74 -1.68 -1.17
CA LEU A 19 16.40 -1.10 -1.31
C LEU A 19 15.29 -2.14 -1.22
N LYS A 20 15.48 -3.32 -1.83
CA LYS A 20 14.53 -4.44 -1.72
C LYS A 20 14.42 -4.94 -0.28
N LEU A 21 15.55 -5.11 0.41
CA LEU A 21 15.57 -5.55 1.80
C LEU A 21 14.86 -4.56 2.72
N ILE A 22 15.14 -3.25 2.58
CA ILE A 22 14.46 -2.19 3.34
C ILE A 22 12.95 -2.26 3.10
N ARG A 23 12.50 -2.46 1.86
CA ARG A 23 11.06 -2.63 1.56
C ARG A 23 10.43 -3.83 2.24
N ILE A 24 11.12 -4.97 2.29
CA ILE A 24 10.60 -6.17 2.96
C ILE A 24 10.49 -5.90 4.47
N LEU A 25 11.53 -5.33 5.08
CA LEU A 25 11.54 -5.01 6.51
C LEU A 25 10.49 -3.97 6.89
N LEU A 26 10.29 -2.94 6.05
CA LEU A 26 9.23 -1.96 6.24
C LEU A 26 7.86 -2.61 6.14
N LYS A 27 7.64 -3.49 5.15
CA LYS A 27 6.37 -4.21 5.01
C LYS A 27 6.07 -5.07 6.22
N ASP A 28 7.05 -5.79 6.75
CA ASP A 28 6.89 -6.62 7.93
C ASP A 28 6.62 -5.77 9.20
N LEU A 29 7.16 -4.54 9.24
CA LEU A 29 6.88 -3.58 10.32
C LEU A 29 5.47 -2.95 10.18
N ASP A 30 5.06 -2.61 8.95
CA ASP A 30 3.75 -2.04 8.62
C ASP A 30 2.61 -3.06 8.81
N THR A 31 2.88 -4.37 8.78
CA THR A 31 1.88 -5.39 9.14
C THR A 31 1.52 -5.43 10.62
N VAL A 32 2.15 -4.59 11.45
CA VAL A 32 1.85 -4.40 12.88
C VAL A 32 0.95 -3.16 13.11
N GLU A 33 0.36 -2.58 12.06
CA GLU A 33 -0.82 -1.74 12.26
C GLU A 33 -2.06 -2.63 12.33
N ASP A 34 -2.75 -2.58 13.48
CA ASP A 34 -4.10 -3.13 13.67
C ASP A 34 -5.04 -2.42 12.69
N ILE A 35 -5.08 -2.93 11.46
CA ILE A 35 -6.08 -2.57 10.46
C ILE A 35 -7.42 -3.19 10.87
N SER A 36 -7.91 -2.86 12.06
CA SER A 36 -9.31 -2.95 12.38
C SER A 36 -10.00 -1.92 11.50
N PRO A 37 -10.69 -2.34 10.41
CA PRO A 37 -11.13 -1.42 9.37
C PRO A 37 -12.12 -0.38 9.91
N LEU A 38 -12.79 -0.71 11.02
CA LEU A 38 -13.70 0.15 11.76
C LEU A 38 -13.66 -0.26 13.25
N GLU A 39 -13.35 0.67 14.14
CA GLU A 39 -13.51 0.50 15.58
C GLU A 39 -14.98 0.23 15.96
N PRO A 40 -15.27 -0.72 16.87
CA PRO A 40 -16.60 -0.91 17.44
C PRO A 40 -17.13 0.38 18.08
N PHE A 41 -18.42 0.67 17.87
CA PHE A 41 -19.12 1.83 18.44
C PHE A 41 -18.64 3.21 17.95
N LYS A 42 -17.77 3.27 16.94
CA LYS A 42 -17.38 4.53 16.30
C LYS A 42 -18.33 4.87 15.16
N THR A 43 -18.83 6.10 15.16
CA THR A 43 -19.62 6.66 14.06
C THR A 43 -18.66 7.20 13.02
N TYR A 44 -18.78 6.70 11.79
CA TYR A 44 -18.03 7.18 10.65
C TYR A 44 -18.98 7.93 9.72
N ASP A 45 -18.71 9.21 9.51
CA ASP A 45 -19.40 9.99 8.50
C ASP A 45 -18.89 9.58 7.12
N LEU A 46 -19.54 8.58 6.52
CA LEU A 46 -19.31 8.28 5.12
C LEU A 46 -20.09 9.30 4.30
N PRO A 47 -19.42 10.15 3.50
CA PRO A 47 -20.11 10.96 2.51
C PRO A 47 -20.70 9.99 1.49
N THR A 48 -21.95 9.58 1.73
CA THR A 48 -22.70 8.91 0.69
C THR A 48 -22.81 9.93 -0.43
N LEU A 49 -22.28 9.54 -1.58
CA LEU A 49 -22.36 10.28 -2.82
C LEU A 49 -23.81 10.23 -3.32
N TYR A 50 -24.75 10.72 -2.50
CA TYR A 50 -26.16 10.85 -2.85
C TYR A 50 -26.21 11.79 -4.06
N ASN A 51 -26.94 11.38 -5.10
CA ASN A 51 -26.97 12.00 -6.44
C ASN A 51 -25.74 11.76 -7.35
N SER A 52 -24.82 10.84 -7.03
CA SER A 52 -23.72 10.48 -7.95
C SER A 52 -24.12 9.41 -8.97
N PHE A 53 -25.32 9.56 -9.54
CA PHE A 53 -25.79 8.71 -10.60
C PHE A 53 -24.84 8.81 -11.81
N GLY A 54 -24.44 7.66 -12.35
CA GLY A 54 -23.53 7.63 -13.51
C GLY A 54 -22.05 7.85 -13.20
N ALA A 55 -21.64 8.04 -11.93
CA ALA A 55 -20.22 8.09 -11.55
C ALA A 55 -19.45 6.83 -12.00
N GLY A 56 -20.09 5.66 -11.95
CA GLY A 56 -19.52 4.41 -12.47
C GLY A 56 -19.25 4.46 -13.97
N THR A 57 -20.12 5.08 -14.76
CA THR A 57 -19.92 5.25 -16.20
C THR A 57 -18.76 6.19 -16.52
N VAL A 58 -18.62 7.27 -15.76
CA VAL A 58 -17.49 8.21 -15.90
C VAL A 58 -16.17 7.52 -15.56
N LEU A 59 -16.14 6.73 -14.49
CA LEU A 59 -14.97 5.94 -14.10
C LEU A 59 -14.57 4.94 -15.19
N MET A 60 -15.53 4.20 -15.74
CA MET A 60 -15.26 3.23 -16.82
C MET A 60 -14.67 3.89 -18.06
N LYS A 61 -15.19 5.05 -18.48
CA LYS A 61 -14.63 5.81 -19.61
C LYS A 61 -13.22 6.31 -19.34
N ALA A 62 -12.94 6.77 -18.12
CA ALA A 62 -11.62 7.24 -17.73
C ALA A 62 -10.58 6.11 -17.75
N LEU A 63 -10.95 4.92 -17.27
CA LEU A 63 -10.10 3.74 -17.29
C LEU A 63 -9.78 3.27 -18.72
N GLN A 64 -10.79 3.14 -19.58
CA GLN A 64 -10.59 2.75 -20.99
C GLN A 64 -9.70 3.75 -21.75
N LYS A 65 -9.87 5.05 -21.50
CA LYS A 65 -9.03 6.12 -22.09
C LYS A 65 -7.57 6.04 -21.63
N LYS A 66 -7.33 5.61 -20.38
CA LYS A 66 -5.98 5.38 -19.85
C LYS A 66 -5.34 4.17 -20.51
N ASP A 67 -6.08 3.07 -20.66
CA ASP A 67 -5.58 1.85 -21.29
C ASP A 67 -5.29 2.04 -22.79
N SER A 68 -6.06 2.90 -23.46
CA SER A 68 -5.88 3.23 -24.89
C SER A 68 -4.76 4.25 -25.16
N ARG A 69 -4.11 4.79 -24.11
CA ARG A 69 -2.99 5.73 -24.20
C ARG A 69 -1.62 5.09 -23.97
N ASN A 70 -1.57 3.76 -23.89
CA ASN A 70 -0.33 2.99 -23.98
C ASN A 70 -0.08 2.57 -25.43
#